data_AF-A0A3M2DS48-F1
#
_entry.id   AF-A0A3M2DS48-F1
#
_cell.length_a   1.000
_cell.length_b   1.000
_cell.length_c   1.000
_cell.angle_alpha   90.00
_cell.angle_beta   90.00
_cell.angle_gamma   90.00
#
_symmetry.space_group_name_H-M   'P 1'
#
loop_
_entity.id
_entity.type
_entity.pdbx_description
1 polymer ?
#
loop_
_entity_poly.entity_id
_entity_poly.type
_entity_poly.pdbx_seq_one_letter_code
_entity_poly.pdbx_strand_id
1 'polypeptide(L)' 'GQASADGMSLIELMLLGAKHGDTLTITADGKDATEALTALAKLVEDGFGENDDGNST' A
#
# COMPACT_ATOMS: atom_id res chain seq x y z
N GLY A 1 -14.82 -10.36 -7.92
CA GLY A 1 -15.50 -9.45 -7.00
C GLY A 1 -14.47 -8.46 -6.51
N GLN A 2 -14.78 -7.17 -6.50
CA GLN A 2 -13.86 -6.16 -5.99
C GLN A 2 -13.84 -6.30 -4.47
N ALA A 3 -12.74 -6.81 -3.91
CA ALA A 3 -12.56 -6.91 -2.46
C ALA A 3 -12.06 -5.55 -1.95
N SER A 4 -12.66 -5.06 -0.86
CA SER A 4 -12.28 -3.83 -0.17
C SER A 4 -11.87 -4.17 1.26
N ALA A 5 -10.90 -3.44 1.80
CA ALA A 5 -10.43 -3.58 3.17
C ALA A 5 -10.13 -2.20 3.77
N ASP A 6 -10.21 -2.08 5.09
CA ASP A 6 -9.71 -0.92 5.82
C ASP A 6 -8.17 -0.91 5.82
N GLY A 7 -7.60 0.15 5.25
CA GLY A 7 -6.14 0.36 5.19
C GLY A 7 -5.46 0.55 6.56
N MET A 8 -6.23 0.83 7.62
CA MET A 8 -5.72 0.92 8.98
C MET A 8 -5.82 -0.41 9.75
N SER A 9 -6.55 -1.38 9.20
CA SER A 9 -6.74 -2.70 9.81
C SER A 9 -5.80 -3.74 9.22
N LEU A 10 -4.75 -4.09 9.98
CA LEU A 10 -3.78 -5.11 9.57
C LEU A 10 -4.44 -6.44 9.18
N ILE A 11 -5.48 -6.86 9.91
CA ILE A 11 -6.16 -8.13 9.68
C ILE A 11 -6.94 -8.10 8.36
N GLU A 12 -7.65 -7.01 8.07
CA GLU A 12 -8.40 -6.89 6.82
C GLU A 12 -7.48 -6.83 5.61
N LEU A 13 -6.33 -6.16 5.72
CA LEU A 13 -5.31 -6.15 4.67
C LEU A 13 -4.72 -7.55 4.41
N MET A 14 -4.50 -8.36 5.44
CA MET A 14 -4.09 -9.76 5.26
C MET A 14 -5.17 -10.59 4.55
N LEU A 15 -6.44 -10.35 4.87
CA LEU A 15 -7.58 -11.03 4.26
C LEU A 15 -7.86 -10.57 2.83
N LEU A 16 -7.54 -9.30 2.50
CA LEU A 16 -7.61 -8.76 1.14
C LEU A 16 -6.79 -9.63 0.17
N GLY A 17 -5.68 -10.19 0.64
CA GLY A 17 -4.92 -11.20 -0.09
C GLY A 17 -4.32 -10.69 -1.41
N ALA A 18 -4.10 -9.37 -1.51
CA ALA A 18 -3.47 -8.74 -2.65
C ALA A 18 -2.04 -9.27 -2.87
N LYS A 19 -1.66 -9.46 -4.13
CA LYS A 19 -0.38 -10.07 -4.53
C LYS A 19 0.38 -9.14 -5.46
N HIS A 20 1.68 -9.42 -5.61
CA HIS A 20 2.48 -8.75 -6.63
C HIS A 20 1.85 -8.94 -8.02
N GLY A 21 1.68 -7.84 -8.76
CA GLY A 21 0.98 -7.80 -10.04
C GLY A 21 -0.50 -7.41 -9.96
N ASP A 22 -1.10 -7.40 -8.76
CA ASP A 22 -2.45 -6.88 -8.58
C ASP A 22 -2.47 -5.35 -8.66
N THR A 23 -3.54 -4.80 -9.23
CA THR A 23 -3.79 -3.35 -9.22
C THR A 23 -4.68 -3.01 -8.02
N LEU A 24 -4.19 -2.12 -7.15
CA LEU A 24 -4.94 -1.61 -6.00
C LEU A 24 -5.44 -0.20 -6.26
N THR A 25 -6.63 0.11 -5.75
CA THR A 25 -7.15 1.48 -5.66
C THR A 25 -7.23 1.87 -4.20
N ILE A 26 -6.51 2.92 -3.82
CA ILE A 26 -6.48 3.45 -2.46
C ILE A 26 -7.35 4.70 -2.42
N THR A 27 -8.26 4.76 -1.46
CA THR A 27 -9.12 5.93 -1.19
C THR A 27 -8.91 6.40 0.23
N ALA A 28 -8.80 7.70 0.43
CA ALA A 28 -8.68 8.31 1.75
C ALA A 28 -9.52 9.59 1.80
N ASP A 29 -10.08 9.88 2.97
CA ASP A 29 -10.90 11.05 3.24
C ASP A 29 -10.43 11.70 4.54
N GLY A 30 -10.44 13.04 4.58
CA GLY A 30 -9.96 13.80 5.74
C GLY A 30 -9.00 14.91 5.38
N LYS A 31 -8.56 15.66 6.40
CA LYS A 31 -7.67 16.83 6.22
C LYS A 31 -6.27 16.47 5.71
N ASP A 32 -5.86 15.22 5.94
CA ASP A 32 -4.55 14.63 5.66
C ASP A 32 -4.62 13.60 4.53
N ALA A 33 -5.78 13.41 3.89
CA ALA A 33 -5.99 12.42 2.85
C ALA A 33 -4.95 12.52 1.72
N THR A 34 -4.66 13.72 1.24
CA THR A 34 -3.66 13.95 0.17
C THR A 34 -2.26 13.53 0.59
N GLU A 35 -1.86 13.85 1.82
CA GLU A 35 -0.54 13.51 2.36
C GLU A 35 -0.42 11.99 2.56
N ALA A 36 -1.45 11.37 3.14
CA ALA A 36 -1.54 9.93 3.33
C ALA A 36 -1.47 9.17 1.99
N LEU A 37 -2.25 9.58 0.99
CA LEU A 37 -2.21 8.96 -0.34
C LEU A 37 -0.84 9.11 -1.00
N THR A 38 -0.19 10.26 -0.87
CA THR A 38 1.15 10.50 -1.41
C THR A 38 2.19 9.58 -0.76
N ALA A 39 2.15 9.47 0.58
CA ALA A 39 3.07 8.61 1.33
C ALA A 39 2.85 7.12 1.00
N LEU A 40 1.59 6.68 0.91
CA LEU A 40 1.22 5.31 0.57
C LEU A 40 1.63 4.95 -0.87
N ALA A 41 1.38 5.85 -1.83
CA ALA A 41 1.80 5.64 -3.21
C ALA A 41 3.33 5.46 -3.30
N LYS A 42 4.08 6.36 -2.65
CA LYS A 42 5.54 6.26 -2.60
C LYS A 42 6.01 4.95 -1.95
N LEU A 43 5.40 4.54 -0.84
CA LEU A 43 5.75 3.28 -0.17
C LEU A 43 5.56 2.06 -1.08
N VAL A 44 4.48 2.03 -1.86
CA VAL A 44 4.19 0.94 -2.81
C VAL A 44 5.17 0.98 -3.99
N GLU A 45 5.46 2.16 -4.53
CA GLU A 45 6.44 2.37 -5.62
C GLU A 45 7.86 1.98 -5.19
N ASP A 46 8.25 2.32 -3.95
CA ASP A 46 9.53 1.94 -3.34
C ASP A 46 9.57 0.44 -2.98
N GLY A 47 8.48 -0.31 -3.22
CA GLY A 47 8.37 -1.74 -2.95
C GLY A 47 8.49 -2.08 -1.47
N PHE A 48 7.85 -1.30 -0.60
CA PHE A 48 7.88 -1.47 0.85
C PHE A 48 9.29 -1.43 1.47
N GLY A 49 10.27 -0.85 0.76
CA GLY A 49 11.67 -0.84 1.21
C GLY A 49 12.42 -2.15 0.98
N GLU A 50 11.81 -3.13 0.32
CA GLU A 50 12.47 -4.39 -0.07
C GLU A 50 13.45 -4.18 -1.24
N ASN A 51 13.35 -3.06 -1.96
CA ASN A 51 14.28 -2.71 -3.03
C ASN A 51 15.60 -2.08 -2.52
N ASP A 52 15.73 -1.83 -1.21
CA ASP A 52 16.99 -1.48 -0.56
C ASP A 52 17.75 -2.74 -0.12
N ASP A 53 17.92 -3.68 -1.04
CA ASP A 53 18.91 -4.73 -0.87
C ASP A 53 20.29 -4.08 -0.97
N GLY A 54 20.86 -3.73 0.18
CA GLY A 54 22.23 -3.23 0.37
C GLY A 54 23.31 -4.23 -0.06
N ASN A 55 23.26 -4.71 -1.29
CA ASN A 55 24.31 -5.41 -2.02
C ASN A 55 24.68 -4.63 -3.31
N SER A 56 24.87 -3.31 -3.17
CA SER A 56 25.71 -2.58 -4.12
C SER A 56 27.16 -2.71 -3.66
N THR A 57 27.82 -3.80 -4.11
CA THR A 57 29.28 -4.05 -4.22
C THR A 57 30.17 -3.79 -2.99
#